data_AF-A0A2D5THU6-F1
#
_entry.id   AF-A0A2D5THU6-F1
#
_cell.length_a   1.000
_cell.length_b   1.000
_cell.length_c   1.000
_cell.angle_alpha   90.00
_cell.angle_beta   90.00
_cell.angle_gamma   90.00
#
_symmetry.space_group_name_H-M   'P 1'
#
loop_
_entity.id
_entity.type
_entity.pdbx_description
1 polymer ?
#
loop_
_entity_poly.entity_id
_entity_poly.type
_entity_poly.pdbx_seq_one_letter_code
_entity_poly.pdbx_strand_id
1 'polypeptide(L)' 'MPDVTQILTHTKKITEQKQVTAPVLAPSDRQVRLRIERFALTANNVTYAASGFAIGYWQFFHVAEDG' A
#
# COMPACT_ATOMS: atom_id res chain seq x y z
N MET A 1 -8.39 -19.32 -1.21
CA MET A 1 -7.13 -18.69 -0.75
C MET A 1 -7.53 -17.60 0.24
N PRO A 2 -6.88 -17.47 1.41
CA PRO A 2 -7.32 -16.49 2.40
C PRO A 2 -7.13 -15.07 1.85
N ASP A 3 -8.02 -14.15 2.20
CA ASP A 3 -7.90 -12.73 1.85
C ASP A 3 -6.59 -12.12 2.37
N VAL A 4 -6.20 -10.97 1.80
CA VAL A 4 -5.12 -10.14 2.32
C VAL A 4 -5.66 -8.98 3.13
N THR A 5 -4.87 -8.57 4.11
CA THR A 5 -5.04 -7.27 4.77
C THR A 5 -4.24 -6.22 4.02
N GLN A 6 -4.90 -5.11 3.68
CA GLN A 6 -4.24 -3.89 3.20
C GLN A 6 -4.41 -2.79 4.26
N ILE A 7 -3.37 -1.97 4.42
CA ILE A 7 -3.39 -0.77 5.27
C ILE A 7 -3.31 0.42 4.33
N LEU A 8 -4.41 1.15 4.20
CA LEU A 8 -4.52 2.34 3.37
C LEU A 8 -4.21 3.58 4.22
N THR A 9 -3.47 4.54 3.65
CA THR A 9 -3.16 5.82 4.28
C THR A 9 -3.82 6.93 3.47
N HIS A 10 -4.53 7.84 4.14
CA HIS A 10 -5.21 8.94 3.45
C HIS A 10 -4.19 9.92 2.85
N THR A 11 -4.33 10.20 1.57
CA THR A 11 -3.37 10.97 0.76
C THR A 11 -3.25 12.44 1.16
N LYS A 12 -4.30 13.01 1.76
CA LYS A 12 -4.35 14.40 2.24
C LYS A 12 -4.19 14.53 3.75
N LYS A 13 -4.30 13.41 4.47
CA LYS A 13 -4.22 13.34 5.93
C LYS A 13 -3.48 12.08 6.34
N ILE A 14 -2.16 12.12 6.20
CA ILE A 14 -1.29 10.93 6.35
C ILE A 14 -1.33 10.28 7.74
N THR A 15 -1.91 10.96 8.74
CA THR A 15 -2.15 10.44 10.09
C THR A 15 -3.42 9.60 10.20
N GLU A 16 -4.27 9.54 9.15
CA GLU A 16 -5.46 8.71 9.09
C GLU A 16 -5.18 7.45 8.25
N GLN A 17 -5.52 6.27 8.80
CA GLN A 17 -5.36 4.99 8.13
C GLN A 17 -6.62 4.13 8.25
N LYS A 18 -6.81 3.24 7.26
CA LYS A 18 -7.91 2.28 7.20
C LYS A 18 -7.33 0.90 6.90
N GLN A 19 -7.77 -0.11 7.65
CA GLN A 19 -7.50 -1.51 7.33
C GLN A 19 -8.65 -2.04 6.46
N VAL A 20 -8.32 -2.68 5.35
CA VAL A 20 -9.30 -3.34 4.49
C VAL A 20 -8.91 -4.79 4.21
N THR A 21 -9.91 -5.63 4.07
CA THR A 21 -9.76 -7.00 3.60
C THR A 21 -9.95 -6.99 2.09
N ALA A 22 -9.01 -7.57 1.34
CA ALA A 22 -9.04 -7.63 -0.11
C ALA A 22 -8.78 -9.07 -0.59
N PRO A 23 -9.33 -9.47 -1.74
CA PRO A 23 -9.08 -10.79 -2.29
C PRO A 23 -7.59 -10.97 -2.61
N VAL A 24 -7.09 -12.20 -2.43
CA VAL A 24 -5.74 -12.55 -2.91
C VAL A 24 -5.71 -12.53 -4.43
N LEU A 25 -4.70 -11.84 -4.98
CA LEU A 25 -4.34 -11.93 -6.38
C LEU A 25 -3.32 -13.06 -6.59
N ALA A 26 -3.60 -13.92 -7.57
CA ALA A 26 -2.63 -14.90 -8.04
C ALA A 26 -1.47 -14.18 -8.75
N PRO A 27 -0.21 -14.60 -8.54
CA PRO A 27 0.91 -14.04 -9.28
C PRO A 27 0.77 -14.38 -10.78
N SER A 28 1.05 -13.40 -11.64
CA SER A 28 1.15 -13.59 -13.09
C SER A 28 2.44 -14.35 -13.46
N ASP A 29 2.62 -14.66 -14.74
CA ASP A 29 3.86 -15.25 -15.23
C ASP A 29 5.08 -14.41 -14.80
N ARG A 30 6.13 -15.09 -14.36
CA ARG A 30 7.36 -14.50 -13.80
C ARG A 30 7.19 -13.66 -12.52
N GLN A 31 6.10 -13.85 -11.79
CA GLN A 31 5.89 -13.24 -10.47
C GLN A 31 5.84 -14.30 -9.36
N VAL A 32 6.18 -13.90 -8.14
CA VAL A 32 6.03 -14.72 -6.94
C VAL A 32 5.34 -13.93 -5.84
N ARG A 33 4.62 -14.61 -4.96
CA ARG A 33 3.94 -14.00 -3.82
C ARG A 33 4.61 -14.40 -2.51
N LEU A 34 4.96 -13.41 -1.71
CA LEU A 34 5.56 -13.60 -0.39
C LEU A 34 4.55 -13.22 0.70
N ARG A 35 4.56 -13.95 1.82
CA ARG A 35 3.81 -13.57 3.02
C ARG A 35 4.66 -12.61 3.84
N ILE A 36 4.12 -11.43 4.15
CA ILE A 36 4.76 -10.50 5.08
C ILE A 36 4.64 -11.07 6.50
N GLU A 37 5.76 -11.26 7.19
CA GLU A 37 5.77 -11.67 8.60
C GLU A 37 5.88 -10.47 9.54
N ARG A 38 6.71 -9.50 9.18
CA ARG A 38 7.01 -8.29 9.94
C ARG A 38 7.27 -7.14 8.98
N PHE A 39 6.84 -5.95 9.36
CA PHE A 39 7.15 -4.70 8.65
C PHE A 39 7.36 -3.59 9.68
N ALA A 40 8.01 -2.52 9.27
CA ALA A 40 8.21 -1.32 10.08
C ALA A 40 7.95 -0.08 9.24
N LEU A 41 7.54 1.00 9.89
CA LEU A 41 7.52 2.33 9.30
C LEU A 41 8.82 3.04 9.64
N THR A 42 9.41 3.71 8.66
CA THR A 42 10.59 4.55 8.82
C THR A 42 10.31 5.96 8.32
N ALA A 43 11.27 6.87 8.48
CA ALA A 43 11.13 8.26 8.03
C ALA A 43 10.78 8.36 6.53
N ASN A 44 11.26 7.45 5.69
CA ASN A 44 10.95 7.48 4.25
C ASN A 44 9.45 7.25 3.96
N ASN A 45 8.74 6.47 4.79
CA ASN A 45 7.32 6.22 4.63
C ASN A 45 6.51 7.51 4.84
N VAL A 46 6.93 8.35 5.79
CA VAL A 46 6.31 9.66 6.05
C VAL A 46 6.53 10.60 4.87
N THR A 47 7.77 10.65 4.34
CA THR A 47 8.09 11.50 3.17
C THR A 47 7.28 11.11 1.94
N TYR A 48 7.17 9.81 1.64
CA TYR A 48 6.36 9.37 0.50
C TYR A 48 4.87 9.56 0.73
N ALA A 49 4.36 9.33 1.94
CA ALA A 49 2.96 9.61 2.25
C ALA A 49 2.63 11.11 2.06
N ALA A 50 3.49 12.01 2.54
CA ALA A 50 3.24 13.45 2.51
C ALA A 50 3.45 14.09 1.12
N SER A 51 4.47 13.65 0.37
CA SER A 51 4.92 14.32 -0.85
C SER A 51 4.85 13.46 -2.10
N GLY A 52 4.52 12.17 -1.98
CA GLY A 52 4.60 11.19 -3.06
C GLY A 52 3.75 11.55 -4.28
N PHE A 53 2.61 12.23 -4.12
CA PHE A 53 1.80 12.70 -5.25
C PHE A 53 2.47 13.84 -6.00
N ALA A 54 3.04 14.81 -5.28
CA ALA A 54 3.71 15.96 -5.88
C ALA A 54 4.95 15.56 -6.69
N ILE A 55 5.63 14.48 -6.28
CA ILE A 55 6.82 13.95 -6.96
C ILE A 55 6.53 12.78 -7.90
N GLY A 56 5.25 12.41 -8.09
CA GLY A 56 4.83 11.30 -8.96
C GLY A 56 5.13 9.90 -8.44
N TYR A 57 5.62 9.74 -7.20
CA TYR A 57 5.96 8.44 -6.60
C TYR A 57 4.77 7.47 -6.55
N TRP A 58 3.56 7.96 -6.27
CA TRP A 58 2.38 7.10 -6.17
C TRP A 58 1.80 6.66 -7.52
N GLN A 59 2.26 7.22 -8.64
CA GLN A 59 1.81 6.78 -9.98
C GLN A 59 2.29 5.36 -10.33
N PHE A 60 3.24 4.80 -9.58
CA PHE A 60 3.71 3.43 -9.77
C PHE A 60 2.91 2.40 -8.97
N PHE A 61 2.12 2.83 -7.97
CA PHE A 61 1.47 1.96 -7.01
C PHE A 61 -0.01 2.28 -6.92
N HIS A 62 -0.81 1.66 -7.79
CA HIS A 62 -2.25 1.86 -7.79
C HIS A 62 -2.93 1.10 -6.65
N VAL A 63 -3.90 1.75 -6.01
CA VAL A 63 -4.82 1.14 -5.04
C VAL A 63 -6.21 1.02 -5.67
N ALA A 64 -7.03 0.07 -5.18
CA ALA A 64 -8.36 -0.17 -5.72
C ALA A 64 -9.41 0.86 -5.27
N GLU A 65 -9.18 1.51 -4.12
CA GLU A 65 -10.02 2.59 -3.59
C GLU A 65 -9.25 3.91 -3.68
N ASP A 66 -9.88 4.95 -4.21
CA ASP A 66 -9.37 6.32 -4.10
C ASP A 66 -9.53 6.82 -2.65
N GLY A 67 -8.55 7.59 -2.15
CA GLY A 67 -8.53 8.15 -0.80
C GLY A 67 -7.82 9.48 -0.72
#